data_AF-A0ABD0PWJ9-F1
#
_entry.id   AF-A0ABD0PWJ9-F1
#
_cell.length_a   1.000
_cell.length_b   1.000
_cell.length_c   1.000
_cell.angle_alpha   90.00
_cell.angle_beta   90.00
_cell.angle_gamma   90.00
#
_symmetry.space_group_name_H-M   'P 1'
#
loop_
_entity.id
_entity.type
_entity.pdbx_description
1 polymer ?
#
loop_
_entity_poly.entity_id
_entity_poly.type
_entity_poly.pdbx_seq_one_letter_code
_entity_poly.pdbx_strand_id
1 'polypeptide(L)' 'EPERLRTNMAAYSNLSFEEVVQELIKQKEVVRKKDAHIRELEDYIDNLLVRVMEETPSILRTPYEPKRKAGKISKK' A
#
# COMPACT_ATOMS: atom_id res chain seq x y z
N GLU A 1 -11.48 -14.86 -11.12
CA GLU A 1 -10.51 -14.46 -12.18
C GLU A 1 -11.06 -14.44 -13.60
N PRO A 2 -11.72 -15.47 -14.16
CA PRO A 2 -12.08 -15.50 -15.59
C PRO A 2 -13.10 -14.42 -16.00
N GLU A 3 -14.02 -14.06 -15.10
CA GLU A 3 -14.99 -12.97 -15.32
C GLU A 3 -14.34 -11.59 -15.45
N ARG A 4 -13.21 -11.34 -14.77
CA ARG A 4 -12.46 -10.08 -14.90
C ARG A 4 -11.76 -9.98 -16.26
N LEU A 5 -11.16 -11.07 -16.73
CA LEU A 5 -10.57 -11.16 -18.06
C LEU A 5 -11.61 -10.93 -19.16
N ARG A 6 -12.80 -11.53 -19.03
CA ARG A 6 -13.93 -11.30 -19.95
C ARG A 6 -14.39 -9.84 -19.98
N THR A 7 -14.51 -9.22 -18.81
CA THR A 7 -14.87 -7.80 -18.70
C THR A 7 -13.82 -6.91 -19.37
N ASN A 8 -12.54 -7.22 -19.19
CA ASN A 8 -11.44 -6.49 -19.83
C ASN A 8 -11.45 -6.66 -21.35
N MET A 9 -11.63 -7.88 -21.87
CA MET A 9 -11.73 -8.12 -23.32
C MET A 9 -12.90 -7.36 -23.95
N ALA A 10 -14.05 -7.29 -23.28
CA ALA A 10 -15.18 -6.48 -23.72
C ALA A 10 -14.93 -4.96 -23.66
N ALA A 11 -14.10 -4.49 -22.72
CA ALA A 11 -13.71 -3.09 -22.63
C ALA A 11 -12.75 -2.66 -23.75
N TYR A 12 -11.90 -3.58 -24.23
CA TYR A 12 -10.93 -3.31 -25.29
C TYR A 12 -11.45 -3.64 -26.71
N SER A 13 -12.57 -4.37 -26.83
CA SER A 13 -13.08 -4.83 -28.14
C SER A 13 -13.49 -3.72 -29.11
N ASN A 14 -13.78 -2.53 -28.58
CA ASN A 14 -14.21 -1.37 -29.36
C ASN A 14 -13.06 -0.39 -29.65
N LEU A 15 -11.84 -0.70 -29.19
CA LEU A 15 -10.66 0.15 -29.37
C LEU A 15 -9.81 -0.36 -30.54
N SER A 16 -9.19 0.57 -31.26
CA SER A 16 -8.13 0.27 -32.21
C SER A 16 -6.87 -0.22 -31.50
N PHE A 17 -5.98 -0.88 -32.25
CA PHE A 17 -4.70 -1.34 -31.73
C PHE A 17 -3.88 -0.19 -31.11
N GLU A 18 -3.89 0.99 -31.74
CA GLU A 18 -3.16 2.17 -31.27
C GLU A 18 -3.70 2.66 -29.91
N GLU A 19 -5.03 2.71 -29.73
CA GLU A 19 -5.66 3.10 -28.47
C GLU A 19 -5.33 2.12 -27.33
N VAL A 20 -5.33 0.82 -27.62
CA VAL A 20 -4.93 -0.20 -26.63
C VAL A 20 -3.45 -0.06 -26.24
N VAL A 21 -2.57 0.25 -27.19
CA VAL A 21 -1.15 0.50 -26.92
C VAL A 21 -0.96 1.73 -26.05
N GLN A 22 -1.68 2.83 -26.34
CA GLN A 22 -1.62 4.04 -25.51
C GLN A 22 -2.11 3.79 -24.08
N GLU A 23 -3.22 3.08 -23.92
CA GLU A 23 -3.74 2.72 -22.60
C GLU A 23 -2.77 1.80 -21.84
N LEU A 24 -2.11 0.85 -22.51
CA LEU A 24 -1.08 0.02 -21.90
C LEU A 24 0.11 0.84 -21.38
N ILE A 25 0.58 1.82 -22.16
CA ILE A 25 1.67 2.72 -21.73
C ILE A 25 1.26 3.49 -20.48
N LYS A 26 0.04 4.03 -20.45
CA LYS A 26 -0.51 4.73 -19.29
C LYS A 26 -0.61 3.83 -18.06
N GLN A 27 -1.10 2.60 -18.21
CA GLN A 27 -1.17 1.63 -17.12
C GLN A 27 0.21 1.25 -16.59
N LYS A 28 1.20 1.08 -17.46
CA LYS A 28 2.59 0.83 -17.07
C LYS A 28 3.15 1.96 -16.21
N GLU A 29 2.87 3.21 -16.56
CA GLU A 29 3.25 4.37 -15.75
C GLU A 29 2.56 4.41 -14.39
N VAL A 30 1.28 4.04 -14.33
CA VAL A 30 0.55 3.93 -13.05
C VAL A 30 1.15 2.85 -12.16
N VAL A 31 1.46 1.67 -12.71
CA VAL A 31 2.12 0.59 -11.96
C VAL A 31 3.47 1.06 -11.43
N ARG A 32 4.30 1.68 -12.28
CA ARG A 32 5.60 2.23 -11.88
C ARG A 32 5.48 3.21 -10.70
N LYS A 33 4.50 4.11 -10.74
CA LYS A 33 4.25 5.07 -9.65
C LYS A 33 3.80 4.37 -8.36
N LYS A 34 2.95 3.34 -8.47
CA LYS A 34 2.51 2.54 -7.32
C LYS A 34 3.66 1.78 -6.69
N ASP A 35 4.53 1.16 -7.49
CA ASP A 35 5.70 0.45 -6.98
C ASP A 35 6.69 1.39 -6.29
N ALA A 36 6.91 2.58 -6.84
CA ALA A 36 7.73 3.61 -6.19
C ALA A 36 7.11 4.02 -4.83
N HIS A 37 5.80 4.25 -4.80
CA HIS A 37 5.10 4.62 -3.57
C HIS A 37 5.12 3.50 -2.51
N ILE A 38 5.02 2.23 -2.92
CA ILE A 38 5.16 1.09 -2.02
C ILE A 38 6.55 1.12 -1.36
N ARG A 39 7.62 1.33 -2.13
CA ARG A 39 8.98 1.43 -1.58
C ARG A 39 9.14 2.60 -0.62
N GLU A 40 8.57 3.77 -0.94
CA GLU A 40 8.58 4.92 -0.03
C GLU A 40 7.88 4.60 1.31
N LEU A 41 6.78 3.85 1.27
CA LEU A 41 6.07 3.40 2.46
C LEU A 41 6.87 2.35 3.24
N GLU A 42 7.54 1.42 2.55
CA GLU A 42 8.44 0.44 3.15
C GLU A 42 9.62 1.14 3.84
N ASP A 43 10.29 2.08 3.16
CA ASP A 43 11.36 2.90 3.74
C ASP A 43 10.87 3.69 4.97
N TYR A 44 9.65 4.24 4.89
CA TYR A 44 9.05 4.94 6.03
C TYR A 44 8.79 4.00 7.21
N ILE A 45 8.26 2.80 6.95
CA ILE A 45 8.06 1.76 7.97
C ILE A 45 9.39 1.41 8.62
N ASP A 46 10.43 1.11 7.83
CA ASP A 46 11.74 0.71 8.34
C ASP A 46 12.38 1.81 9.20
N ASN A 47 12.37 3.05 8.75
CA ASN A 47 12.89 4.20 9.50
C ASN A 47 12.11 4.48 10.79
N LEU A 48 10.80 4.20 10.80
CA LEU A 48 9.99 4.30 12.01
C LEU A 48 10.27 3.13 12.97
N LEU A 49 10.41 1.91 12.44
CA LEU A 49 10.67 0.71 13.23
C LEU A 49 12.00 0.78 13.97
N VAL A 50 13.06 1.34 13.37
CA VAL A 50 14.35 1.55 14.06
C VAL A 50 14.15 2.37 15.34
N ARG A 51 13.51 3.55 15.24
CA ARG A 51 13.24 4.42 16.39
C ARG A 51 12.38 3.73 17.44
N VAL A 52 11.35 3.00 16.99
CA VAL A 52 10.47 2.25 17.88
C VAL A 52 11.25 1.17 18.64
N MET A 53 12.12 0.43 17.97
CA MET A 53 12.91 -0.64 18.57
C MET A 53 13.89 -0.12 19.61
N GLU A 54 14.45 1.08 19.39
CA GLU A 54 15.38 1.73 20.32
C GLU A 54 14.65 2.36 21.51
N GLU A 55 13.55 3.07 21.29
CA GLU A 55 12.89 3.88 22.33
C GLU A 55 11.78 3.14 23.08
N THR A 56 10.90 2.42 22.37
CA THR A 56 9.72 1.76 22.97
C THR A 56 9.40 0.43 22.28
N PRO A 57 10.27 -0.59 22.41
CA PRO A 57 10.12 -1.86 21.69
C PRO A 57 8.84 -2.63 22.07
N SER A 58 8.23 -2.35 23.23
CA SER A 58 7.00 -3.03 23.68
C SER A 58 5.80 -2.84 22.75
N ILE A 59 5.79 -1.82 21.88
CA ILE A 59 4.67 -1.63 20.93
C ILE A 59 4.67 -2.66 19.80
N LEU A 60 5.80 -3.33 19.55
CA LEU A 60 5.93 -4.39 18.54
C LEU A 60 5.61 -5.78 19.09
N ARG A 61 5.21 -5.90 20.36
CA ARG A 61 4.89 -7.19 20.99
C ARG A 61 3.59 -7.77 20.39
N THR A 62 3.59 -9.08 20.16
CA THR A 62 2.40 -9.83 19.73
C THR A 62 2.08 -10.90 20.79
N PRO A 63 0.95 -10.82 21.52
CA PRO A 63 -0.08 -9.80 21.43
C PRO A 63 0.38 -8.44 21.98
N TYR A 64 -0.20 -7.36 21.46
CA TYR A 64 0.10 -6.01 21.92
C TYR A 64 -0.46 -5.79 23.32
N GLU A 65 0.44 -5.54 24.28
CA GLU A 65 0.11 -5.26 25.68
C GLU A 65 0.45 -3.80 26.02
N PRO A 66 -0.52 -2.87 25.96
CA PRO A 66 -0.27 -1.46 26.23
C PRO A 66 0.03 -1.21 27.71
N LYS A 67 1.18 -0.58 28.02
CA LYS A 67 1.55 -0.16 29.38
C LYS A 67 0.60 0.89 29.97
N ARG A 68 -0.05 1.70 29.12
CA ARG A 68 -1.16 2.59 29.45
C ARG A 68 -2.14 2.57 28.29
N LYS A 69 -3.44 2.39 28.55
CA LYS A 69 -4.46 2.50 27.49
C LYS A 69 -4.42 3.94 26.95
N ALA A 70 -4.11 4.11 25.66
CA ALA A 70 -4.24 5.40 24.99
C ALA A 70 -5.67 5.93 25.22
N GLY A 71 -5.79 7.13 25.79
CA GLY A 71 -7.07 7.77 26.10
C GLY A 71 -7.48 7.82 27.57
N LYS A 72 -6.79 7.15 28.51
CA LYS A 72 -7.04 7.35 29.96
C LYS A 72 -6.10 8.41 30.53
N ILE A 73 -6.45 9.68 30.37
CA ILE A 73 -5.95 10.75 31.24
C ILE A 73 -6.61 10.49 32.59
N SER A 74 -5.86 9.97 33.56
CA SER A 74 -6.34 9.91 34.94
C SER A 74 -6.65 11.34 35.38
N LYS A 75 -7.94 11.69 35.45
CA LYS A 75 -8.38 12.90 36.15
C LYS A 75 -7.90 12.77 37.59
N LYS A 76 -7.07 13.73 37.97
CA LYS A 76 -6.55 13.91 39.33
C LYS A 76 -7.67 14.34 40.26
#